data_AF-A0A140CB84-F1
#
_entry.id   AF-A0A140CB84-F1
#
_cell.length_a   1.000
_cell.length_b   1.000
_cell.length_c   1.000
_cell.angle_alpha   90.00
_cell.angle_beta   90.00
_cell.angle_gamma   90.00
#
_symmetry.space_group_name_H-M   'P 1'
#
loop_
_entity.id
_entity.type
_entity.pdbx_description
1 polymer ?
#
loop_
_entity_poly.entity_id
_entity_poly.type
_entity_poly.pdbx_seq_one_letter_code
_entity_poly.pdbx_strand_id
1 'polypeptide(L)'
;ECPGHFGHLDLARPVYHIGFINKIKKILESVCVHCGKLKADALTTDGFAEELRLTSKNRKRRFQKVWERCSKIATCEADEPKEEDEMGDGEEKASHGGCGQEQPAIRREGLRLYTQWKKTKEDNEDGQGPKMAQPERKKLSAAEALAILKRIPDEDIDVMGLSREWARPEWMIMTVMPVPPPPVRPGISEGGTAKGEDDLTYKLAEIIKASQQLKRFEEEGAPPHIVDEFEDVLQYHTATYMDNDIAGIPQALQKSGRPVKSIRARLKGKEGRLRGNLMGKR
;
A
#
# COMPACT_ATOMS: atom_id res chain seq x y z
N GLU A 1 -21.41 32.13 -1.73
CA GLU A 1 -20.65 31.55 -0.59
C GLU A 1 -19.43 30.82 -1.13
N CYS A 2 -18.27 30.91 -0.47
CA CYS A 2 -17.05 30.24 -0.93
C CYS A 2 -16.99 28.80 -0.38
N PRO A 3 -16.92 27.76 -1.23
CA PRO A 3 -16.84 26.37 -0.77
C PRO A 3 -15.47 25.98 -0.20
N GLY A 4 -14.45 26.83 -0.40
CA GLY A 4 -13.05 26.54 -0.10
C GLY A 4 -12.37 25.72 -1.21
N HIS A 5 -11.05 25.83 -1.29
CA HIS A 5 -10.22 25.19 -2.31
C HIS A 5 -9.23 24.22 -1.67
N PHE A 6 -9.11 23.01 -2.23
CA PHE A 6 -8.13 22.05 -1.78
C PHE A 6 -6.72 22.51 -2.12
N GLY A 7 -5.81 22.36 -1.15
CA GLY A 7 -4.38 22.44 -1.39
C GLY A 7 -3.79 21.06 -1.67
N HIS A 8 -2.50 21.02 -1.96
CA HIS A 8 -1.71 19.80 -2.01
C HIS A 8 -0.47 19.96 -1.13
N LEU A 9 0.03 18.83 -0.64
CA LEU A 9 1.28 18.72 0.10
C LEU A 9 2.09 17.58 -0.50
N ASP A 10 3.24 17.89 -1.06
CA ASP A 10 4.19 16.89 -1.55
C ASP A 10 4.95 16.30 -0.37
N LEU A 11 4.87 14.97 -0.24
CA LEU A 11 5.58 14.25 0.80
C LEU A 11 7.02 13.98 0.36
N ALA A 12 7.97 14.08 1.29
CA ALA A 12 9.38 13.81 1.01
C ALA A 12 9.63 12.38 0.52
N ARG A 13 8.89 11.41 1.09
CA ARG A 13 8.84 10.02 0.60
C ARG A 13 7.38 9.57 0.43
N PRO A 14 7.13 8.61 -0.49
CA PRO A 14 5.84 7.95 -0.58
C PRO A 14 5.48 7.27 0.75
N VAL A 15 4.20 7.25 1.12
CA VAL A 15 3.69 6.58 2.33
C VAL A 15 2.51 5.69 2.01
N TYR A 16 2.38 4.58 2.73
CA TYR A 16 1.22 3.70 2.63
C TYR A 16 -0.04 4.39 3.17
N HIS A 17 -1.11 4.40 2.38
CA HIS A 17 -2.41 4.80 2.88
C HIS A 17 -2.97 3.70 3.81
N ILE A 18 -3.26 4.04 5.07
CA ILE A 18 -3.71 3.07 6.09
C ILE A 18 -4.95 2.26 5.67
N GLY A 19 -5.89 2.90 4.98
CA GLY A 19 -7.10 2.23 4.47
C GLY A 19 -6.82 1.19 3.38
N PHE A 20 -5.68 1.26 2.69
CA PHE A 20 -5.35 0.41 1.55
C PHE A 20 -4.18 -0.53 1.80
N ILE A 21 -3.46 -0.43 2.93
CA ILE A 21 -2.29 -1.26 3.22
C ILE A 21 -2.56 -2.77 3.09
N ASN A 22 -3.74 -3.24 3.49
CA ASN A 22 -4.15 -4.63 3.33
C ASN A 22 -4.39 -5.01 1.86
N LYS A 23 -4.90 -4.08 1.06
CA LYS A 23 -5.16 -4.30 -0.36
C LYS A 23 -3.84 -4.27 -1.15
N ILE A 24 -2.95 -3.33 -0.83
CA ILE A 24 -1.58 -3.26 -1.36
C ILE A 24 -0.84 -4.58 -1.08
N LYS A 25 -0.87 -5.07 0.16
CA LYS A 25 -0.29 -6.38 0.52
C LYS A 25 -0.80 -7.50 -0.40
N LYS A 26 -2.11 -7.60 -0.59
CA LYS A 26 -2.71 -8.63 -1.46
C LYS A 26 -2.31 -8.46 -2.94
N ILE A 27 -2.22 -7.23 -3.43
CA ILE A 27 -1.77 -6.96 -4.80
C ILE A 27 -0.31 -7.40 -4.97
N LEU A 28 0.57 -7.01 -4.05
CA LEU A 28 1.99 -7.40 -4.06
C LEU A 28 2.19 -8.91 -3.91
N GLU A 29 1.29 -9.62 -3.23
CA GLU A 29 1.29 -11.09 -3.20
C GLU A 29 0.85 -11.72 -4.53
N SER A 30 0.06 -10.98 -5.32
CA SER A 30 -0.51 -11.46 -6.58
C SER A 30 0.42 -11.25 -7.78
N VAL A 31 1.26 -10.23 -7.73
CA VAL A 31 2.20 -9.87 -8.81
C VAL A 31 3.63 -10.26 -8.46
N CYS A 32 4.46 -10.45 -9.48
CA CYS A 32 5.89 -10.64 -9.31
C CYS A 32 6.56 -9.36 -8.80
N VAL A 33 7.37 -9.46 -7.74
CA VAL A 33 8.09 -8.30 -7.17
C VAL A 33 9.20 -7.76 -8.08
N HIS A 34 9.62 -8.53 -9.08
CA HIS A 34 10.67 -8.14 -10.02
C HIS A 34 10.09 -7.56 -11.31
N CYS A 35 9.31 -8.35 -12.06
CA CYS A 35 8.78 -7.94 -13.37
C CYS A 35 7.40 -7.25 -13.31
N GLY A 36 6.66 -7.34 -12.21
CA GLY A 36 5.35 -6.70 -12.05
C GLY A 36 4.18 -7.43 -12.72
N LYS A 37 4.42 -8.52 -13.45
CA LYS A 37 3.36 -9.36 -14.03
C LYS A 37 2.57 -10.12 -12.96
N LEU A 38 1.30 -10.38 -13.24
CA LEU A 38 0.48 -11.27 -12.44
C LEU A 38 1.09 -12.67 -12.44
N LYS A 39 1.11 -13.36 -11.29
CA LYS A 39 1.75 -14.69 -11.17
C LYS A 39 0.92 -15.84 -11.75
N ALA A 40 -0.38 -15.63 -11.96
CA ALA A 40 -1.28 -16.63 -12.53
C ALA A 40 -1.74 -16.14 -13.90
N ASP A 41 -1.76 -17.05 -14.87
CA ASP A 41 -2.21 -16.78 -16.23
C ASP A 41 -3.51 -17.50 -16.56
N ALA A 42 -4.33 -16.92 -17.43
CA ALA A 42 -5.51 -17.59 -17.96
C ALA A 42 -5.16 -18.80 -18.83
N LEU A 43 -3.96 -18.80 -19.42
CA LEU A 43 -3.50 -19.80 -20.37
C LEU A 43 -2.76 -20.96 -19.70
N THR A 44 -1.82 -20.65 -18.80
CA THR A 44 -0.99 -21.68 -18.14
C THR A 44 -1.64 -22.27 -16.90
N THR A 45 -2.52 -21.51 -16.23
CA THR A 45 -3.08 -21.93 -14.95
C THR A 45 -4.43 -22.61 -15.12
N ASP A 46 -4.46 -23.93 -14.92
CA ASP A 46 -5.67 -24.75 -15.00
C ASP A 46 -6.84 -24.18 -14.18
N GLY A 47 -7.96 -23.97 -14.87
CA GLY A 47 -9.22 -23.49 -14.30
C GLY A 47 -9.29 -21.97 -14.05
N PHE A 48 -8.19 -21.23 -14.21
CA PHE A 48 -8.19 -19.78 -13.95
C PHE A 48 -9.06 -19.01 -14.94
N ALA A 49 -9.06 -19.39 -16.22
CA ALA A 49 -9.93 -18.77 -17.23
C ALA A 49 -11.43 -18.88 -16.87
N GLU A 50 -11.88 -20.04 -16.38
CA GLU A 50 -13.28 -20.21 -15.96
C GLU A 50 -13.58 -19.41 -14.68
N GLU A 51 -12.64 -19.32 -13.74
CA GLU A 51 -12.79 -18.46 -12.56
C GLU A 51 -12.94 -16.98 -12.95
N LEU A 52 -12.17 -16.50 -13.91
CA LEU A 52 -12.29 -15.14 -14.44
C LEU A 52 -13.66 -14.93 -15.10
N ARG A 53 -14.16 -15.92 -15.85
CA ARG A 53 -15.48 -15.86 -16.50
C ARG A 53 -16.60 -15.78 -15.47
N LEU A 54 -16.57 -16.64 -14.45
CA LEU A 54 -17.56 -16.70 -13.38
C LEU A 54 -17.57 -15.44 -12.49
N THR A 55 -16.43 -14.76 -12.36
CA THR A 55 -16.29 -13.57 -11.51
C THR A 55 -16.38 -12.24 -12.26
N SER A 56 -16.57 -12.26 -13.59
CA SER A 56 -16.68 -11.09 -14.47
C SER A 56 -17.62 -9.99 -13.96
N LYS A 57 -18.77 -10.36 -13.38
CA LYS A 57 -19.78 -9.41 -12.87
C LYS A 57 -19.40 -8.75 -11.55
N ASN A 58 -18.56 -9.38 -10.72
CA ASN A 58 -18.25 -8.90 -9.37
C ASN A 58 -16.75 -8.73 -9.18
N ARG A 59 -16.28 -7.51 -9.42
CA ARG A 59 -14.86 -7.10 -9.28
C ARG A 59 -14.24 -7.44 -7.93
N LYS A 60 -15.00 -7.32 -6.83
CA LYS A 60 -14.51 -7.64 -5.48
C LYS A 60 -14.27 -9.15 -5.31
N ARG A 61 -15.19 -9.97 -5.82
CA ARG A 61 -15.05 -11.44 -5.80
C ARG A 61 -13.92 -11.89 -6.71
N ARG A 62 -13.80 -11.28 -7.90
CA ARG A 62 -12.70 -11.50 -8.85
C ARG A 62 -11.35 -11.28 -8.18
N PHE A 63 -11.12 -10.10 -7.59
CA PHE A 63 -9.88 -9.78 -6.89
C PHE A 63 -9.52 -10.81 -5.80
N GLN A 64 -10.52 -11.23 -5.01
CA GLN A 64 -10.30 -12.20 -3.94
C GLN A 64 -9.89 -13.58 -4.49
N LYS A 65 -10.47 -14.02 -5.61
CA LYS A 65 -10.13 -15.30 -6.25
C LYS A 65 -8.77 -15.28 -6.92
N VAL A 66 -8.48 -14.21 -7.65
CA VAL A 66 -7.15 -14.00 -8.26
C VAL A 66 -6.06 -14.01 -7.19
N TRP A 67 -6.26 -13.30 -6.08
CA TRP A 67 -5.32 -13.33 -4.97
C TRP A 67 -5.17 -14.73 -4.34
N GLU A 68 -6.26 -15.47 -4.11
CA GLU A 68 -6.22 -16.83 -3.55
C GLU A 68 -5.40 -17.80 -4.41
N ARG A 69 -5.39 -17.60 -5.73
CA ARG A 69 -4.56 -18.37 -6.67
C ARG A 69 -3.11 -17.90 -6.63
N CYS A 70 -2.88 -16.61 -6.86
CA CYS A 70 -1.53 -16.05 -7.02
C CYS A 70 -0.70 -16.10 -5.73
N SER A 71 -1.32 -15.98 -4.56
CA SER A 71 -0.63 -16.04 -3.26
C SER A 71 -0.01 -17.40 -2.94
N LYS A 72 -0.43 -18.47 -3.64
CA LYS A 72 0.16 -19.80 -3.51
C LYS A 72 1.37 -20.00 -4.42
N ILE A 73 1.53 -19.14 -5.43
CA ILE A 73 2.61 -19.22 -6.41
C ILE A 73 3.85 -18.54 -5.82
N ALA A 74 4.89 -19.34 -5.59
CA ALA A 74 6.14 -18.91 -4.96
C ALA A 74 7.24 -18.58 -5.97
N THR A 75 7.04 -18.89 -7.25
CA THR A 75 8.04 -18.66 -8.32
C THR A 75 7.33 -18.07 -9.52
N CYS A 76 7.91 -17.05 -10.12
CA CYS A 76 7.39 -16.47 -11.36
C CYS A 76 7.82 -17.36 -12.52
N GLU A 77 6.93 -18.21 -13.03
CA GLU A 77 7.23 -19.16 -14.10
C GLU A 77 7.74 -18.41 -15.35
N ALA A 78 8.99 -18.68 -15.73
CA ALA A 78 9.58 -18.18 -16.96
C ALA A 78 9.19 -19.09 -18.12
N ASP A 79 9.14 -18.52 -19.31
CA ASP A 79 8.96 -19.30 -20.52
C ASP A 79 10.24 -20.08 -20.84
N GLU A 80 10.08 -21.29 -21.37
CA GLU A 80 11.20 -22.01 -21.98
C GLU A 80 11.70 -21.21 -23.19
N PRO A 81 13.02 -21.02 -23.36
CA PRO A 81 13.54 -20.35 -24.55
C PRO A 81 13.11 -21.12 -25.79
N LYS A 82 12.45 -20.44 -26.74
CA LYS A 82 12.15 -21.03 -28.06
C LYS A 82 13.49 -21.40 -28.72
N GLU A 83 13.76 -22.69 -28.91
CA GLU A 83 14.88 -23.13 -29.77
C GLU A 83 14.56 -22.72 -31.22
N GLU A 84 15.50 -22.05 -31.89
CA GLU A 84 15.30 -21.43 -33.22
C GLU A 84 15.12 -22.45 -34.38
N ASP A 85 15.06 -23.75 -34.11
CA ASP A 85 15.20 -24.80 -35.14
C ASP A 85 13.91 -25.56 -35.53
N GLU A 86 12.74 -25.30 -34.95
CA GLU A 86 11.48 -25.92 -35.41
C GLU A 86 10.67 -24.99 -36.34
N MET A 87 11.07 -24.95 -37.62
CA MET A 87 10.17 -24.62 -38.73
C MET A 87 9.15 -25.76 -38.94
N GLY A 88 8.22 -25.93 -38.01
CA GLY A 88 7.09 -26.84 -38.12
C GLY A 88 5.81 -26.19 -37.58
N ASP A 89 4.67 -26.44 -38.22
CA ASP A 89 3.31 -26.07 -37.81
C ASP A 89 2.91 -26.72 -36.45
N GLY A 90 3.65 -26.42 -35.39
CA GLY A 90 3.33 -26.78 -34.01
C GLY A 90 2.70 -25.58 -33.31
N GLU A 91 1.52 -25.78 -32.70
CA GLU A 91 0.80 -24.74 -31.95
C GLU A 91 1.76 -24.00 -31.00
N GLU A 92 1.89 -22.68 -31.18
CA GLU A 92 2.65 -21.84 -30.26
C GLU A 92 2.06 -22.00 -28.85
N LYS A 93 2.75 -22.74 -27.96
CA LYS A 93 2.33 -22.85 -26.57
C LYS A 93 2.30 -21.46 -25.97
N ALA A 94 1.11 -21.03 -25.57
CA ALA A 94 0.91 -19.74 -24.94
C ALA A 94 1.77 -19.64 -23.68
N SER A 95 2.64 -18.63 -23.66
CA SER A 95 3.71 -18.50 -22.69
C SER A 95 3.40 -17.32 -21.75
N HIS A 96 3.62 -17.53 -20.45
CA HIS A 96 3.26 -16.57 -19.40
C HIS A 96 4.18 -15.34 -19.39
N GLY A 97 5.42 -15.52 -19.86
CA GLY A 97 6.46 -14.50 -19.96
C GLY A 97 6.90 -13.96 -18.61
N GLY A 98 6.96 -14.82 -17.59
CA GLY A 98 7.53 -14.49 -16.29
C GLY A 98 9.06 -14.45 -16.31
N CYS A 99 9.67 -14.08 -15.17
CA CYS A 99 11.12 -13.83 -15.07
C CYS A 99 11.91 -14.91 -14.30
N GLY A 100 11.30 -16.01 -13.90
CA GLY A 100 11.96 -17.14 -13.22
C GLY A 100 12.30 -16.93 -11.74
N GLN A 101 12.17 -15.70 -11.24
CA GLN A 101 12.59 -15.34 -9.88
C GLN A 101 11.62 -15.87 -8.81
N GLU A 102 12.18 -16.31 -7.68
CA GLU A 102 11.43 -16.64 -6.48
C GLU A 102 10.69 -15.41 -5.92
N GLN A 103 9.62 -15.66 -5.17
CA GLN A 103 8.74 -14.62 -4.65
C GLN A 103 8.73 -14.65 -3.13
N PRO A 104 8.91 -13.49 -2.47
CA PRO A 104 8.93 -13.43 -1.02
C PRO A 104 7.52 -13.57 -0.45
N ALA A 105 7.43 -14.09 0.78
CA ALA A 105 6.21 -13.99 1.57
C ALA A 105 6.10 -12.58 2.17
N ILE A 106 4.97 -11.89 1.92
CA ILE A 106 4.75 -10.54 2.42
C ILE A 106 3.98 -10.58 3.73
N ARG A 107 4.54 -9.99 4.78
CA ARG A 107 3.92 -9.89 6.11
C ARG A 107 3.66 -8.45 6.47
N ARG A 108 2.57 -8.20 7.20
CA ARG A 108 2.22 -6.88 7.73
C ARG A 108 2.46 -6.88 9.23
N GLU A 109 3.17 -5.87 9.71
CA GLU A 109 3.33 -5.59 11.15
C GLU A 109 3.04 -4.11 11.39
N GLY A 110 1.90 -3.82 12.02
CA GLY A 110 1.44 -2.45 12.24
C GLY A 110 1.22 -1.68 10.93
N LEU A 111 2.06 -0.66 10.71
CA LEU A 111 2.08 0.20 9.52
C LEU A 111 3.12 -0.22 8.47
N ARG A 112 3.91 -1.26 8.74
CA ARG A 112 5.01 -1.70 7.88
C ARG A 112 4.66 -3.00 7.16
N LEU A 113 5.22 -3.15 5.96
CA LEU A 113 5.26 -4.40 5.22
C LEU A 113 6.69 -4.96 5.21
N TYR A 114 6.81 -6.27 5.30
CA TYR A 114 8.08 -6.99 5.29
C TYR A 114 8.04 -8.10 4.26
N THR A 115 9.13 -8.26 3.51
CA THR A 115 9.37 -9.40 2.63
C THR A 115 10.19 -10.44 3.40
N GLN A 116 9.75 -11.70 3.36
CA GLN A 116 10.46 -12.84 3.92
C GLN A 116 10.83 -13.79 2.80
N TRP A 117 12.13 -13.94 2.55
CA TRP A 117 12.67 -14.91 1.61
C TRP A 117 12.94 -16.23 2.34
N LYS A 118 12.54 -17.35 1.74
CA LYS A 118 12.90 -18.67 2.25
C LYS A 118 14.29 -18.97 1.69
N LYS A 119 15.29 -19.18 2.54
CA LYS A 119 16.57 -19.72 2.05
C LYS A 119 16.39 -21.18 1.68
N THR A 120 16.75 -21.53 0.45
CA THR A 120 16.85 -22.92 0.00
C THR A 120 18.03 -23.58 0.70
N LYS A 121 17.93 -24.90 0.95
CA LYS A 121 18.92 -25.65 1.74
C LYS A 121 20.35 -25.67 1.16
N GLU A 122 20.55 -25.22 -0.08
CA GLU A 122 21.83 -25.30 -0.80
C GLU A 122 22.84 -24.20 -0.46
N ASP A 123 22.42 -23.10 0.16
CA ASP A 123 23.35 -22.05 0.64
C ASP A 123 24.10 -22.42 1.94
N ASN A 124 23.90 -23.64 2.47
CA ASN A 124 24.63 -24.16 3.62
C ASN A 124 25.82 -25.04 3.16
N GLU A 125 26.71 -24.48 2.35
CA GLU A 125 27.99 -25.11 2.00
C GLU A 125 29.07 -24.93 3.09
N ASP A 126 28.70 -24.38 4.25
CA ASP A 126 29.53 -24.38 5.45
C ASP A 126 28.97 -25.40 6.45
N GLY A 127 29.59 -26.58 6.50
CA GLY A 127 29.22 -27.74 7.32
C GLY A 127 29.21 -27.51 8.84
N GLN A 128 28.28 -26.69 9.35
CA GLN A 128 28.09 -26.40 10.77
C GLN A 128 26.61 -26.52 11.17
N GLY A 129 26.09 -27.75 11.17
CA GLY A 129 24.85 -28.13 11.87
C GLY A 129 23.56 -27.42 11.43
N PRO A 130 22.39 -27.87 11.91
CA PRO A 130 21.11 -27.28 11.54
C PRO A 130 20.87 -26.02 12.37
N LYS A 131 21.59 -24.93 12.09
CA LYS A 131 21.13 -23.61 12.54
C LYS A 131 19.90 -23.30 11.71
N MET A 132 18.73 -23.22 12.36
CA MET A 132 17.50 -22.69 11.77
C MET A 132 17.85 -21.33 11.14
N ALA A 133 18.06 -21.30 9.82
CA ALA A 133 18.36 -20.09 9.10
C ALA A 133 17.13 -19.18 9.27
N GLN A 134 17.29 -18.09 10.02
CA GLN A 134 16.21 -17.13 10.16
C GLN A 134 15.90 -16.59 8.76
N PRO A 135 14.61 -16.58 8.34
CA PRO A 135 14.24 -16.05 7.04
C PRO A 135 14.70 -14.60 6.96
N GLU A 136 15.36 -14.24 5.86
CA GLU A 136 15.84 -12.88 5.66
C GLU A 136 14.64 -11.95 5.56
N ARG A 137 14.49 -11.12 6.60
CA ARG A 137 13.35 -10.24 6.77
C ARG A 137 13.75 -8.82 6.43
N LYS A 138 13.35 -8.35 5.25
CA LYS A 138 13.60 -6.98 4.79
C LYS A 138 12.33 -6.13 4.89
N LYS A 139 12.44 -4.89 5.36
CA LYS A 139 11.35 -3.90 5.31
C LYS A 139 11.09 -3.54 3.85
N LEU A 140 9.83 -3.62 3.42
CA LEU A 140 9.42 -3.15 2.10
C LEU A 140 8.99 -1.69 2.21
N SER A 141 9.86 -0.79 1.78
CA SER A 141 9.57 0.65 1.77
C SER A 141 8.39 0.96 0.86
N ALA A 142 7.65 2.04 1.15
CA ALA A 142 6.55 2.45 0.29
C ALA A 142 7.04 2.87 -1.11
N ALA A 143 8.28 3.36 -1.23
CA ALA A 143 8.90 3.67 -2.51
C ALA A 143 9.16 2.41 -3.36
N GLU A 144 9.71 1.33 -2.78
CA GLU A 144 9.89 0.05 -3.47
C GLU A 144 8.55 -0.55 -3.89
N ALA A 145 7.56 -0.56 -2.99
CA ALA A 145 6.20 -1.02 -3.33
C ALA A 145 5.59 -0.19 -4.46
N LEU A 146 5.76 1.14 -4.46
CA LEU A 146 5.29 2.01 -5.53
C LEU A 146 5.93 1.67 -6.88
N ALA A 147 7.24 1.38 -6.90
CA ALA A 147 7.93 0.98 -8.11
C ALA A 147 7.37 -0.34 -8.67
N ILE A 148 7.08 -1.32 -7.81
CA ILE A 148 6.46 -2.59 -8.22
C ILE A 148 5.05 -2.35 -8.77
N LEU A 149 4.22 -1.59 -8.06
CA LEU A 149 2.84 -1.33 -8.47
C LEU A 149 2.76 -0.57 -9.81
N LYS A 150 3.72 0.31 -10.10
CA LYS A 150 3.82 1.02 -11.38
C LYS A 150 4.22 0.12 -12.56
N ARG A 151 4.90 -1.00 -12.30
CA ARG A 151 5.32 -1.96 -13.35
C ARG A 151 4.19 -2.90 -13.79
N ILE A 152 3.08 -2.93 -13.06
CA ILE A 152 1.95 -3.81 -13.39
C ILE A 152 1.33 -3.34 -14.72
N PRO A 153 1.24 -4.22 -15.73
CA PRO A 153 0.61 -3.86 -17.00
C PRO A 153 -0.90 -3.67 -16.85
N ASP A 154 -1.50 -2.84 -17.70
CA ASP A 154 -2.92 -2.50 -17.60
C ASP A 154 -3.85 -3.72 -17.78
N GLU A 155 -3.43 -4.69 -18.57
CA GLU A 155 -4.14 -5.96 -18.75
C GLU A 155 -4.28 -6.72 -17.43
N ASP A 156 -3.20 -6.81 -16.64
CA ASP A 156 -3.20 -7.47 -15.33
C ASP A 156 -4.06 -6.73 -14.31
N ILE A 157 -4.15 -5.39 -14.41
CA ILE A 157 -5.03 -4.57 -13.57
C ILE A 157 -6.49 -4.98 -13.78
N ASP A 158 -6.89 -5.16 -15.04
CA ASP A 158 -8.24 -5.59 -15.40
C ASP A 158 -8.48 -7.06 -15.04
N VAL A 159 -7.46 -7.93 -15.19
CA VAL A 159 -7.51 -9.34 -14.76
C VAL A 159 -7.74 -9.47 -13.26
N MET A 160 -7.07 -8.66 -12.45
CA MET A 160 -7.30 -8.59 -11.00
C MET A 160 -8.66 -8.03 -10.61
N GLY A 161 -9.40 -7.41 -11.54
CA GLY A 161 -10.68 -6.75 -11.27
C GLY A 161 -10.53 -5.36 -10.64
N LEU A 162 -9.40 -4.68 -10.88
CA LEU A 162 -9.21 -3.28 -10.53
C LEU A 162 -9.72 -2.39 -11.69
N SER A 163 -9.43 -1.09 -11.66
CA SER A 163 -9.85 -0.18 -12.74
C SER A 163 -8.67 0.67 -13.16
N ARG A 164 -8.28 0.57 -14.43
CA ARG A 164 -7.17 1.36 -15.01
C ARG A 164 -7.42 2.88 -14.99
N GLU A 165 -8.68 3.31 -15.05
CA GLU A 165 -9.04 4.73 -15.15
C GLU A 165 -9.26 5.39 -13.78
N TRP A 166 -9.88 4.67 -12.84
CA TRP A 166 -10.37 5.27 -11.60
C TRP A 166 -9.67 4.76 -10.34
N ALA A 167 -8.93 3.65 -10.44
CA ALA A 167 -8.36 3.00 -9.27
C ALA A 167 -7.10 2.19 -9.62
N ARG A 168 -6.08 2.85 -10.19
CA ARG A 168 -4.79 2.19 -10.44
C ARG A 168 -4.12 1.79 -9.11
N PRO A 169 -3.43 0.63 -9.04
CA PRO A 169 -2.82 0.14 -7.82
C PRO A 169 -1.86 1.13 -7.15
N GLU A 170 -1.05 1.84 -7.94
CA GLU A 170 -0.04 2.77 -7.46
C GLU A 170 -0.62 3.97 -6.71
N TRP A 171 -1.88 4.34 -6.95
CA TRP A 171 -2.56 5.43 -6.24
C TRP A 171 -2.93 5.07 -4.79
N MET A 172 -2.81 3.81 -4.41
CA MET A 172 -2.99 3.39 -3.01
C MET A 172 -1.82 3.82 -2.11
N ILE A 173 -0.68 4.20 -2.72
CA ILE A 173 0.48 4.78 -2.04
C ILE A 173 0.44 6.29 -2.27
N MET A 174 0.49 7.06 -1.18
CA MET A 174 0.41 8.51 -1.22
C MET A 174 1.78 9.11 -1.45
N THR A 175 1.95 9.82 -2.57
CA THR A 175 3.09 10.72 -2.82
C THR A 175 2.71 12.17 -2.53
N VAL A 176 1.47 12.53 -2.87
CA VAL A 176 0.89 13.85 -2.65
C VAL A 176 -0.34 13.71 -1.76
N MET A 177 -0.39 14.49 -0.68
CA MET A 177 -1.52 14.53 0.24
C MET A 177 -2.44 15.71 -0.08
N PRO A 178 -3.75 15.48 -0.30
CA PRO A 178 -4.70 16.58 -0.45
C PRO A 178 -4.92 17.27 0.88
N VAL A 179 -4.79 18.60 0.89
CA VAL A 179 -5.00 19.44 2.07
C VAL A 179 -6.42 19.99 2.04
N PRO A 180 -7.29 19.61 3.00
CA PRO A 180 -8.67 20.06 2.99
C PRO A 180 -8.76 21.57 3.30
N PRO A 181 -9.75 22.28 2.73
CA PRO A 181 -9.92 23.70 2.93
C PRO A 181 -10.44 24.06 4.34
N PRO A 182 -10.33 25.32 4.78
CA PRO A 182 -10.79 25.77 6.09
C PRO A 182 -12.22 25.37 6.49
N PRO A 183 -13.24 25.33 5.59
CA PRO A 183 -14.58 24.86 5.95
C PRO A 183 -14.65 23.41 6.44
N VAL A 184 -13.67 22.57 6.09
CA VAL A 184 -13.58 21.17 6.56
C VAL A 184 -12.86 21.07 7.92
N ARG A 185 -11.98 22.04 8.21
CA ARG A 185 -11.14 22.14 9.42
C ARG A 185 -11.34 23.51 10.11
N PRO A 186 -12.56 23.80 10.61
CA PRO A 186 -12.91 25.12 11.13
C PRO A 186 -12.11 25.44 12.40
N GLY A 187 -11.58 26.66 12.48
CA GLY A 187 -10.96 27.15 13.72
C GLY A 187 -11.95 27.13 14.88
N ILE A 188 -11.43 26.90 16.09
CA ILE A 188 -12.19 26.85 17.33
C ILE A 188 -12.02 28.21 18.02
N SER A 189 -13.10 28.98 18.14
CA SER A 189 -13.12 30.19 18.94
C SER A 189 -13.76 29.90 20.30
N GLU A 190 -12.94 29.73 21.33
CA GLU A 190 -13.43 29.65 22.73
C GLU A 190 -13.60 31.07 23.28
N GLY A 191 -14.70 31.75 22.96
CA GLY A 191 -15.26 32.89 23.72
C GLY A 191 -14.36 34.08 24.13
N GLY A 192 -13.10 34.15 23.69
CA GLY A 192 -12.08 35.11 24.11
C GLY A 192 -10.98 35.32 23.06
N THR A 193 -9.85 35.94 23.44
CA THR A 193 -8.77 36.34 22.52
C THR A 193 -7.95 35.17 21.95
N ALA A 194 -8.07 33.98 22.54
CA ALA A 194 -7.33 32.79 22.10
C ALA A 194 -8.10 32.06 20.99
N LYS A 195 -7.49 31.98 19.80
CA LYS A 195 -7.99 31.17 18.69
C LYS A 195 -7.35 29.79 18.76
N GLY A 196 -8.17 28.75 18.92
CA GLY A 196 -7.77 27.36 18.77
C GLY A 196 -7.85 26.92 17.32
N GLU A 197 -6.97 26.02 16.91
CA GLU A 197 -7.01 25.39 15.58
C GLU A 197 -7.70 24.02 15.65
N ASP A 198 -8.27 23.59 14.52
CA ASP A 198 -8.87 22.25 14.40
C ASP A 198 -7.81 21.14 14.53
N ASP A 199 -8.23 19.99 15.08
CA ASP A 199 -7.40 18.78 15.21
C ASP A 199 -6.70 18.36 13.89
N LEU A 200 -7.37 18.52 12.74
CA LEU A 200 -6.80 18.22 11.43
C LEU A 200 -5.69 19.22 11.07
N THR A 201 -5.87 20.51 11.37
CA THR A 201 -4.83 21.54 11.16
C THR A 201 -3.60 21.23 12.01
N TYR A 202 -3.78 20.85 13.27
CA TYR A 202 -2.68 20.43 14.15
C TYR A 202 -1.92 19.24 13.54
N LYS A 203 -2.63 18.20 13.10
CA LYS A 203 -1.99 17.01 12.55
C LYS A 203 -1.30 17.27 11.21
N LEU A 204 -1.88 18.10 10.35
CA LEU A 204 -1.25 18.53 9.09
C LEU A 204 0.08 19.26 9.36
N ALA A 205 0.13 20.13 10.37
CA ALA A 205 1.38 20.79 10.75
C ALA A 205 2.48 19.79 11.17
N GLU A 206 2.11 18.74 11.90
CA GLU A 206 3.06 17.68 12.27
C GLU A 206 3.52 16.84 11.07
N ILE A 207 2.64 16.57 10.10
CA ILE A 207 3.01 15.89 8.85
C ILE A 207 4.00 16.74 8.05
N ILE A 208 3.76 18.05 7.93
CA ILE A 208 4.66 18.98 7.24
C ILE A 208 6.04 18.99 7.91
N LYS A 209 6.10 19.09 9.24
CA LYS A 209 7.37 19.06 9.98
C LYS A 209 8.12 17.74 9.77
N ALA A 210 7.43 16.60 9.90
CA ALA A 210 8.05 15.29 9.68
C ALA A 210 8.58 15.16 8.25
N SER A 211 7.83 15.64 7.25
CA SER A 211 8.25 15.62 5.84
C SER A 211 9.47 16.52 5.59
N GLN A 212 9.49 17.73 6.17
CA GLN A 212 10.64 18.65 6.05
C GLN A 212 11.89 18.10 6.75
N GLN A 213 11.73 17.49 7.93
CA GLN A 213 12.82 16.84 8.64
C GLN A 213 13.41 15.68 7.84
N LEU A 214 12.55 14.80 7.29
CA LEU A 214 12.98 13.68 6.46
C LEU A 214 13.80 14.17 5.26
N LYS A 215 13.28 15.17 4.54
CA LYS A 215 13.96 15.77 3.39
C LYS A 215 15.33 16.33 3.77
N ARG A 216 15.42 17.03 4.91
CA ARG A 216 16.68 17.58 5.40
C ARG A 216 17.71 16.50 5.73
N PHE A 217 17.31 15.42 6.41
CA PHE A 217 18.22 14.32 6.74
C PHE A 217 18.71 13.58 5.48
N GLU A 218 17.88 13.49 4.45
CA GLU A 218 18.32 12.94 3.16
C GLU A 218 19.35 13.85 2.48
N GLU A 219 19.13 15.17 2.48
CA GLU A 219 20.07 16.16 1.90
C GLU A 219 21.41 16.20 2.66
N GLU A 220 21.38 16.01 3.99
CA GLU A 220 22.57 15.94 4.83
C GLU A 220 23.32 14.59 4.72
N GLY A 221 22.78 13.62 3.97
CA GLY A 221 23.41 12.30 3.79
C GLY A 221 23.38 11.44 5.05
N ALA A 222 22.32 11.55 5.86
CA ALA A 222 22.19 10.76 7.08
C ALA A 222 22.20 9.24 6.79
N PRO A 223 22.71 8.42 7.73
CA PRO A 223 22.69 6.97 7.59
C PRO A 223 21.30 6.40 7.27
N PRO A 224 21.19 5.33 6.43
CA PRO A 224 19.90 4.80 5.99
C PRO A 224 18.94 4.40 7.11
N HIS A 225 19.45 3.84 8.21
CA HIS A 225 18.64 3.43 9.35
C HIS A 225 17.94 4.62 10.04
N ILE A 226 18.59 5.79 10.08
CA ILE A 226 18.01 7.02 10.65
C ILE A 226 16.90 7.53 9.72
N VAL A 227 17.16 7.54 8.41
CA VAL A 227 16.16 7.95 7.42
C VAL A 227 14.92 7.06 7.48
N ASP A 228 15.10 5.75 7.65
CA ASP A 228 13.99 4.80 7.81
C ASP A 228 13.14 5.07 9.07
N GLU A 229 13.76 5.50 10.17
CA GLU A 229 13.05 5.89 11.39
C GLU A 229 12.19 7.15 11.17
N PHE A 230 12.73 8.17 10.49
CA PHE A 230 11.96 9.37 10.16
C PHE A 230 10.87 9.10 9.11
N GLU A 231 11.09 8.17 8.19
CA GLU A 231 10.05 7.69 7.28
C GLU A 231 8.90 7.04 8.07
N ASP A 232 9.20 6.25 9.10
CA ASP A 232 8.19 5.63 9.95
C ASP A 232 7.40 6.67 10.77
N VAL A 233 8.05 7.76 11.20
CA VAL A 233 7.37 8.89 11.83
C VAL A 233 6.41 9.54 10.84
N LEU A 234 6.84 9.85 9.62
CA LEU A 234 5.98 10.43 8.58
C LEU A 234 4.78 9.52 8.27
N GLN A 235 5.03 8.21 8.16
CA GLN A 235 4.00 7.19 7.97
C GLN A 235 2.99 7.15 9.13
N TYR A 236 3.46 7.25 10.38
CA TYR A 236 2.62 7.31 11.57
C TYR A 236 1.71 8.55 11.57
N HIS A 237 2.27 9.73 11.30
CA HIS A 237 1.50 10.96 11.28
C HIS A 237 0.43 10.97 10.16
N THR A 238 0.79 10.45 8.99
CA THR A 238 -0.15 10.31 7.87
C THR A 238 -1.25 9.28 8.16
N ALA A 239 -0.90 8.14 8.77
CA ALA A 239 -1.87 7.11 9.12
C ALA A 239 -2.88 7.62 10.15
N THR A 240 -2.40 8.22 11.25
CA THR A 240 -3.23 8.73 12.35
C THR A 240 -4.08 9.95 11.97
N TYR A 241 -3.69 10.69 10.93
CA TYR A 241 -4.52 11.73 10.32
C TYR A 241 -5.80 11.16 9.67
N MET A 242 -5.66 10.07 8.92
CA MET A 242 -6.79 9.39 8.28
C MET A 242 -7.61 8.59 9.29
N ASP A 243 -6.95 7.82 10.15
CA ASP A 243 -7.56 6.94 11.13
C ASP A 243 -6.69 6.86 12.39
N ASN A 244 -7.18 7.37 13.51
CA ASN A 244 -6.45 7.37 14.78
C ASN A 244 -6.74 6.13 15.63
N ASP A 245 -7.71 5.30 15.25
CA ASP A 245 -8.15 4.12 16.01
C ASP A 245 -7.59 2.84 15.39
N ILE A 246 -6.27 2.83 15.14
CA ILE A 246 -5.57 1.72 14.51
C ILE A 246 -5.12 0.72 15.60
N ALA A 247 -5.51 -0.54 15.45
CA ALA A 247 -5.12 -1.60 16.38
C ALA A 247 -3.59 -1.79 16.44
N GLY A 248 -3.02 -1.83 17.65
CA GLY A 248 -1.60 -2.04 17.88
C GLY A 248 -0.71 -0.82 17.62
N ILE A 249 -1.29 0.34 17.29
CA ILE A 249 -0.57 1.60 17.09
C ILE A 249 -1.01 2.59 18.17
N PRO A 250 -0.08 3.32 18.82
CA PRO A 250 -0.45 4.29 19.85
C PRO A 250 -1.27 5.44 19.24
N GLN A 251 -2.35 5.83 19.91
CA GLN A 251 -3.19 6.94 19.47
C GLN A 251 -2.41 8.26 19.50
N ALA A 252 -2.59 9.08 18.46
CA ALA A 252 -2.07 10.43 18.46
C ALA A 252 -2.88 11.29 19.43
N LEU A 253 -2.18 11.90 20.40
CA LEU A 253 -2.76 12.78 21.39
C LEU A 253 -2.40 14.24 21.09
N GLN A 254 -3.28 15.16 21.48
CA GLN A 254 -2.95 16.58 21.58
C GLN A 254 -2.09 16.85 22.81
N LYS A 255 -1.54 18.06 22.90
CA LYS A 255 -0.79 18.53 24.08
C LYS A 255 -1.60 18.43 25.39
N SER A 256 -2.93 18.49 25.30
CA SER A 256 -3.86 18.33 26.43
C SER A 256 -4.10 16.86 26.84
N GLY A 257 -3.49 15.89 26.16
CA GLY A 257 -3.74 14.46 26.37
C GLY A 257 -5.01 13.93 25.70
N ARG A 258 -5.83 14.80 25.08
CA ARG A 258 -7.02 14.39 24.32
C ARG A 258 -6.63 13.69 23.01
N PRO A 259 -7.24 12.55 22.63
CA PRO A 259 -7.04 11.95 21.32
C PRO A 259 -7.44 12.90 20.17
N VAL A 260 -6.61 12.97 19.15
CA VAL A 260 -6.87 13.76 17.93
C VAL A 260 -8.02 13.14 17.15
N LYS A 261 -9.02 13.94 16.77
CA LYS A 261 -10.14 13.49 15.92
C LYS A 261 -9.72 13.37 14.45
N SER A 262 -9.41 12.14 14.03
CA SER A 262 -9.12 11.77 12.63
C SER A 262 -10.30 11.96 11.67
N ILE A 263 -10.02 11.93 10.35
CA ILE A 263 -11.05 12.00 9.30
C ILE A 263 -12.08 10.87 9.47
N ARG A 264 -11.63 9.63 9.67
CA ARG A 264 -12.52 8.48 9.86
C ARG A 264 -13.44 8.66 11.06
N ALA A 265 -12.92 9.19 12.18
CA ALA A 265 -13.69 9.46 13.39
C ALA A 265 -14.79 10.51 13.17
N ARG A 266 -14.59 11.50 12.28
CA ARG A 266 -15.61 12.50 11.92
C ARG A 266 -16.75 11.92 11.09
N LEU A 267 -16.49 10.86 10.33
CA LEU A 267 -17.49 10.22 9.46
C LEU A 267 -18.33 9.17 10.21
N LYS A 268 -17.69 8.39 11.09
CA LYS A 268 -18.30 7.29 11.85
C LYS A 268 -18.95 7.80 13.14
N GLY A 269 -19.87 7.00 13.70
CA GLY A 269 -20.46 7.23 15.03
C GLY A 269 -21.89 7.73 14.97
N LYS A 270 -22.51 7.89 16.15
CA LYS A 270 -23.87 8.43 16.28
C LYS A 270 -23.92 9.92 15.96
N GLU A 271 -22.92 10.66 16.43
CA GLU A 271 -22.72 12.09 16.16
C GLU A 271 -21.83 12.35 14.93
N GLY A 272 -21.42 11.30 14.21
CA GLY A 272 -20.63 11.43 12.98
C GLY A 272 -21.46 12.02 11.85
N ARG A 273 -20.80 12.61 10.85
CA ARG A 273 -21.46 13.33 9.74
C ARG A 273 -22.53 12.50 9.01
N LEU A 274 -22.31 11.19 8.85
CA LEU A 274 -23.28 10.32 8.16
C LEU A 274 -24.61 10.19 8.92
N ARG A 275 -24.57 9.80 10.20
CA ARG A 275 -25.79 9.57 10.98
C ARG A 275 -26.36 10.86 11.56
N GLY A 276 -25.50 11.72 12.10
CA GLY A 276 -25.88 12.97 12.72
C GLY A 276 -26.36 14.01 11.71
N ASN A 277 -25.58 14.29 10.67
CA ASN A 277 -25.85 15.46 9.81
C ASN A 277 -26.61 15.12 8.53
N LEU A 278 -26.42 13.92 7.98
CA LEU A 278 -27.08 13.53 6.72
C LEU A 278 -28.40 12.78 6.96
N MET A 279 -28.45 11.86 7.93
CA MET A 279 -29.65 11.05 8.22
C MET A 279 -30.55 11.64 9.31
N GLY A 280 -29.97 12.34 10.29
CA GLY A 280 -30.66 12.87 11.47
C GLY A 280 -30.60 14.39 11.55
N LYS A 281 -30.97 15.10 10.49
CA LYS A 281 -31.01 16.56 10.51
C LYS A 281 -32.00 17.03 11.57
N ARG A 282 -31.51 17.80 12.54
CA ARG A 282 -32.31 18.73 13.34
C ARG A 282 -32.43 20.04 12.58
#